data_AF-A0A396JD58-F1
#
_entry.id   AF-A0A396JD58-F1
#
_cell.length_a   1.000
_cell.length_b   1.000
_cell.length_c   1.000
_cell.angle_alpha   90.00
_cell.angle_beta   90.00
_cell.angle_gamma   90.00
#
_symmetry.space_group_name_H-M   'P 1'
#
loop_
_entity.id
_entity.type
_entity.pdbx_description
1 polymer ?
#
loop_
_entity_poly.entity_id
_entity_poly.type
_entity_poly.pdbx_seq_one_letter_code
_entity_poly.pdbx_strand_id
1 'polypeptide(L)'
;MIRAYQVYSSACPFEKLAIIFSNDAVLYVAKETESLHIIDFGVGYGFKWPAFIHRLSKRSGGPPKLRITGIDLPNSLERVKETGLRLASYCKRFNVPFEYNGIAKNWESIKVEDFKIRKNEFVAVNCLFKFENLLDETVVSENPKGDVLDLIRKTNPNIFIHSIVNGGYDEPFFVTRFKEAVFHYSALFDTLDHNNVEREDPIRLMFEEVFWGKDIMNVIACEGCDRVERPETYRHWHSRHIVNGFRSFEIE
;
A
#
# COMPACT_ATOMS: atom_id res chain seq x y z
N MET A 1 -0.36 0.04 19.85
CA MET A 1 -0.28 -0.09 18.38
C MET A 1 0.16 1.19 17.67
N ILE A 2 -0.64 2.28 17.64
CA ILE A 2 -0.25 3.54 16.93
C ILE A 2 1.11 4.09 17.38
N ARG A 3 1.38 4.12 18.70
CA ARG A 3 2.66 4.59 19.24
C ARG A 3 3.86 3.73 18.80
N ALA A 4 3.70 2.41 18.71
CA ALA A 4 4.75 1.52 18.19
C ALA A 4 5.04 1.78 16.73
N TYR A 5 4.00 1.91 15.92
CA TYR A 5 4.14 2.25 14.52
C TYR A 5 4.82 3.62 14.31
N GLN A 6 4.56 4.59 15.18
CA GLN A 6 5.27 5.89 15.16
C GLN A 6 6.76 5.78 15.52
N VAL A 7 7.10 4.99 16.54
CA VAL A 7 8.50 4.73 16.92
C VAL A 7 9.23 4.07 15.74
N TYR A 8 8.64 3.02 15.18
CA TYR A 8 9.18 2.36 13.98
C TYR A 8 9.35 3.33 12.80
N SER A 9 8.32 4.10 12.47
CA SER A 9 8.36 5.07 11.37
C SER A 9 9.41 6.17 11.58
N SER A 10 9.84 6.40 12.82
CA SER A 10 10.88 7.37 13.16
C SER A 10 12.28 6.76 13.08
N ALA A 11 12.42 5.46 13.38
CA ALA A 11 13.68 4.73 13.32
C ALA A 11 14.00 4.21 11.91
N CYS A 12 12.99 3.76 11.17
CA CYS A 12 13.14 3.13 9.85
C CYS A 12 12.50 3.99 8.76
N PRO A 13 13.25 4.40 7.71
CA PRO A 13 12.76 5.35 6.72
C PRO A 13 11.91 4.71 5.61
N PHE A 14 11.86 3.38 5.49
CA PHE A 14 11.35 2.68 4.31
C PHE A 14 9.92 3.07 3.92
N GLU A 15 8.99 2.98 4.86
CA GLU A 15 7.59 3.29 4.60
C GLU A 15 7.39 4.79 4.35
N LYS A 16 8.10 5.63 5.10
CA LYS A 16 8.07 7.09 4.92
C LYS A 16 8.58 7.48 3.53
N LEU A 17 9.66 6.86 3.05
CA LEU A 17 10.21 7.10 1.73
C LEU A 17 9.23 6.66 0.63
N ALA A 18 8.60 5.49 0.77
CA ALA A 18 7.58 5.04 -0.17
C ALA A 18 6.37 5.98 -0.23
N ILE A 19 5.91 6.47 0.93
CA ILE A 19 4.84 7.47 1.02
C ILE A 19 5.24 8.79 0.36
N ILE A 20 6.45 9.30 0.64
CA ILE A 20 6.96 10.55 0.06
C ILE A 20 7.04 10.42 -1.47
N PHE A 21 7.73 9.38 -1.96
CA PHE A 21 7.86 9.11 -3.38
C PHE A 21 6.50 9.00 -4.05
N SER A 22 5.58 8.23 -3.47
CA SER A 22 4.22 8.09 -4.02
C SER A 22 3.48 9.42 -4.07
N ASN A 23 3.58 10.25 -3.04
CA ASN A 23 2.91 11.53 -2.99
C ASN A 23 3.52 12.51 -3.99
N ASP A 24 4.85 12.55 -4.09
CA ASP A 24 5.59 13.38 -5.05
C ASP A 24 5.27 13.01 -6.49
N ALA A 25 5.29 11.72 -6.80
CA ALA A 25 4.91 11.19 -8.10
C ALA A 25 3.53 11.69 -8.54
N VAL A 26 2.50 11.51 -7.69
CA VAL A 26 1.14 11.95 -8.00
C VAL A 26 1.07 13.47 -8.13
N LEU A 27 1.68 14.23 -7.23
CA LEU A 27 1.69 15.70 -7.28
C LEU A 27 2.35 16.22 -8.57
N TYR A 28 3.42 15.55 -9.02
CA TYR A 28 4.13 15.91 -10.24
C TYR A 28 3.24 15.72 -11.48
N VAL A 29 2.64 14.54 -11.64
CA VAL A 29 1.84 14.23 -12.84
C VAL A 29 0.45 14.87 -12.83
N ALA A 30 -0.10 15.17 -11.65
CA ALA A 30 -1.43 15.77 -11.49
C ALA A 30 -1.38 17.29 -11.27
N LYS A 31 -0.24 17.95 -11.48
CA LYS A 31 -0.05 19.36 -11.10
C LYS A 31 -1.10 20.31 -11.70
N GLU A 32 -1.52 20.11 -12.94
CA GLU A 32 -2.49 20.98 -13.63
C GLU A 32 -3.95 20.45 -13.59
N THR A 33 -4.25 19.34 -12.90
CA THR A 33 -5.61 18.79 -12.91
C THR A 33 -6.57 19.60 -12.06
N GLU A 34 -7.84 19.71 -12.46
CA GLU A 34 -8.91 20.27 -11.64
C GLU A 34 -9.63 19.21 -10.80
N SER A 35 -9.55 17.94 -11.19
CA SER A 35 -10.17 16.80 -10.50
C SER A 35 -9.21 15.63 -10.42
N LEU A 36 -8.92 15.17 -9.20
CA LEU A 36 -8.02 14.07 -8.91
C LEU A 36 -8.76 12.96 -8.15
N HIS A 37 -8.81 11.78 -8.73
CA HIS A 37 -9.27 10.55 -8.09
C HIS A 37 -8.10 9.66 -7.74
N ILE A 38 -7.91 9.41 -6.45
CA ILE A 38 -6.99 8.40 -5.94
C ILE A 38 -7.77 7.12 -5.66
N ILE A 39 -7.28 5.99 -6.17
CA ILE A 39 -7.74 4.65 -5.81
C ILE A 39 -6.63 4.01 -4.99
N ASP A 40 -6.89 3.77 -3.70
CA ASP A 40 -5.90 3.34 -2.71
C ASP A 40 -6.19 1.92 -2.23
N PHE A 41 -5.43 0.95 -2.74
CA PHE A 41 -5.48 -0.45 -2.36
C PHE A 41 -4.69 -0.68 -1.06
N GLY A 42 -5.40 -1.05 0.01
CA GLY A 42 -4.84 -1.19 1.34
C GLY A 42 -4.82 0.12 2.11
N VAL A 43 -5.91 0.90 2.03
CA VAL A 43 -6.02 2.25 2.62
C VAL A 43 -5.70 2.27 4.12
N GLY A 44 -5.97 1.17 4.84
CA GLY A 44 -5.66 1.02 6.26
C GLY A 44 -6.28 2.15 7.08
N TYR A 45 -5.42 2.92 7.75
CA TYR A 45 -5.84 4.12 8.50
C TYR A 45 -5.68 5.42 7.70
N GLY A 46 -5.26 5.40 6.44
CA GLY A 46 -5.13 6.58 5.60
C GLY A 46 -4.01 7.55 6.03
N PHE A 47 -3.03 7.10 6.82
CA PHE A 47 -1.94 7.95 7.35
C PHE A 47 -1.01 8.52 6.28
N LYS A 48 -1.02 7.96 5.08
CA LYS A 48 -0.33 8.46 3.90
C LYS A 48 -0.83 9.83 3.43
N TRP A 49 -2.14 10.04 3.47
CA TRP A 49 -2.80 11.14 2.76
C TRP A 49 -2.77 12.52 3.43
N PRO A 50 -2.64 12.68 4.76
CA PRO A 50 -2.51 13.99 5.40
C PRO A 50 -1.42 14.88 4.79
N ALA A 51 -0.20 14.38 4.62
CA ALA A 51 0.89 15.16 4.03
C ALA A 51 0.59 15.55 2.56
N PHE A 52 -0.02 14.64 1.81
CA PHE A 52 -0.47 14.88 0.43
C PHE A 52 -1.55 15.96 0.35
N ILE A 53 -2.60 15.87 1.16
CA ILE A 53 -3.71 16.83 1.22
C ILE A 53 -3.18 18.23 1.61
N HIS A 54 -2.28 18.29 2.58
CA HIS A 54 -1.66 19.55 2.98
C HIS A 54 -0.93 20.20 1.80
N ARG A 55 -0.12 19.43 1.05
CA ARG A 55 0.60 19.95 -0.12
C ARG A 55 -0.34 20.35 -1.26
N LEU A 56 -1.41 19.58 -1.51
CA LEU A 56 -2.44 19.98 -2.48
C LEU A 56 -3.08 21.33 -2.14
N SER A 57 -3.35 21.59 -0.85
CA SER A 57 -3.93 22.88 -0.42
C SER A 57 -3.01 24.09 -0.65
N LYS A 58 -1.72 23.85 -0.90
CA LYS A 58 -0.71 24.88 -1.19
C LYS A 58 -0.44 25.06 -2.68
N ARG A 59 -1.13 24.32 -3.55
CA ARG A 59 -0.97 24.42 -4.99
C ARG A 59 -1.37 25.81 -5.49
N SER A 60 -0.59 26.36 -6.43
CA SER A 60 -0.96 27.59 -7.14
C SER A 60 -2.29 27.39 -7.87
N GLY A 61 -3.19 28.37 -7.80
CA GLY A 61 -4.55 28.23 -8.34
C GLY A 61 -5.53 27.43 -7.45
N GLY A 62 -5.07 26.92 -6.31
CA GLY A 62 -5.88 26.19 -5.33
C GLY A 62 -5.88 24.67 -5.52
N PRO A 63 -6.39 23.93 -4.53
CA PRO A 63 -6.45 22.47 -4.59
C PRO A 63 -7.47 21.99 -5.64
N PRO A 64 -7.23 20.85 -6.31
CA PRO A 64 -8.24 20.22 -7.16
C PRO A 64 -9.39 19.68 -6.29
N LYS A 65 -10.49 19.31 -6.94
CA LYS A 65 -11.45 18.40 -6.31
C LYS A 65 -10.77 17.06 -6.09
N LEU A 66 -10.60 16.69 -4.83
CA LEU A 66 -9.98 15.44 -4.43
C LEU A 66 -11.05 14.37 -4.17
N ARG A 67 -10.92 13.22 -4.80
CA ARG A 67 -11.70 12.03 -4.50
C ARG A 67 -10.76 10.91 -4.10
N ILE A 68 -11.07 10.22 -3.01
CA ILE A 68 -10.33 9.01 -2.61
C ILE A 68 -11.29 7.83 -2.57
N THR A 69 -10.99 6.78 -3.33
CA THR A 69 -11.55 5.45 -3.11
C THR A 69 -10.58 4.66 -2.24
N GLY A 70 -10.92 4.44 -0.98
CA GLY A 70 -10.12 3.63 -0.05
C GLY A 70 -10.60 2.18 -0.05
N ILE A 71 -9.70 1.24 -0.30
CA ILE A 71 -10.00 -0.18 -0.43
C ILE A 71 -9.27 -0.94 0.68
N ASP A 72 -9.96 -1.87 1.33
CA ASP A 72 -9.38 -2.78 2.31
C ASP A 72 -10.14 -4.13 2.28
N LEU A 73 -9.69 -5.09 3.09
CA LEU A 73 -10.27 -6.44 3.15
C LEU A 73 -11.71 -6.44 3.72
N PRO A 74 -12.53 -7.47 3.47
CA PRO A 74 -13.95 -7.50 3.86
C PRO A 74 -14.22 -7.25 5.36
N ASN A 75 -13.35 -7.75 6.23
CA ASN A 75 -13.47 -7.60 7.69
C ASN A 75 -13.17 -6.18 8.20
N SER A 76 -12.86 -5.25 7.30
CA SER A 76 -12.35 -3.91 7.62
C SER A 76 -13.35 -2.80 7.33
N LEU A 77 -14.62 -3.13 7.12
CA LEU A 77 -15.68 -2.18 6.75
C LEU A 77 -15.76 -0.95 7.66
N GLU A 78 -15.72 -1.15 8.98
CA GLU A 78 -15.80 -0.04 9.93
C GLU A 78 -14.55 0.86 9.84
N ARG A 79 -13.35 0.26 9.80
CA ARG A 79 -12.09 0.99 9.64
C ARG A 79 -12.07 1.80 8.34
N VAL A 80 -12.56 1.25 7.24
CA VAL A 80 -12.63 1.94 5.94
C VAL A 80 -13.56 3.16 6.01
N LYS A 81 -14.70 3.05 6.70
CA LYS A 81 -15.62 4.18 6.92
C LYS A 81 -14.99 5.26 7.80
N GLU A 82 -14.42 4.87 8.93
CA GLU A 82 -13.73 5.79 9.85
C GLU A 82 -12.57 6.51 9.17
N THR A 83 -11.84 5.83 8.29
CA THR A 83 -10.78 6.44 7.47
C THR A 83 -11.33 7.53 6.57
N GLY A 84 -12.46 7.30 5.91
CA GLY A 84 -13.15 8.33 5.11
C GLY A 84 -13.51 9.57 5.93
N LEU A 85 -14.06 9.38 7.14
CA LEU A 85 -14.42 10.47 8.05
C LEU A 85 -13.18 11.28 8.48
N ARG A 86 -12.08 10.60 8.82
CA ARG A 86 -10.82 11.25 9.21
C ARG A 86 -10.22 12.05 8.06
N LEU A 87 -10.19 11.49 6.85
CA LEU A 87 -9.72 12.19 5.66
C LEU A 87 -10.60 13.40 5.33
N ALA A 88 -11.93 13.27 5.42
CA ALA A 88 -12.86 14.38 5.19
C ALA A 88 -12.64 15.53 6.19
N SER A 89 -12.46 15.21 7.47
CA SER A 89 -12.13 16.20 8.50
C SER A 89 -10.82 16.93 8.19
N TYR A 90 -9.80 16.19 7.74
CA TYR A 90 -8.51 16.77 7.37
C TYR A 90 -8.60 17.66 6.12
N CYS A 91 -9.31 17.22 5.08
CA CYS A 91 -9.57 18.03 3.89
C CYS A 91 -10.34 19.31 4.21
N LYS A 92 -11.35 19.24 5.09
CA LYS A 92 -12.10 20.41 5.58
C LYS A 92 -11.17 21.41 6.28
N ARG A 93 -10.23 20.95 7.11
CA ARG A 93 -9.25 21.80 7.79
C ARG A 93 -8.36 22.59 6.82
N PHE A 94 -8.05 22.02 5.65
CA PHE A 94 -7.19 22.64 4.64
C PHE A 94 -7.95 23.20 3.43
N ASN A 95 -9.29 23.31 3.51
CA ASN A 95 -10.16 23.79 2.43
C ASN A 95 -9.95 23.05 1.10
N VAL A 96 -9.71 21.73 1.15
CA VAL A 96 -9.64 20.88 -0.05
C VAL A 96 -11.03 20.30 -0.33
N PRO A 97 -11.64 20.55 -1.50
CA PRO A 97 -12.91 19.93 -1.86
C PRO A 97 -12.75 18.42 -1.93
N PHE A 98 -13.58 17.67 -1.19
CA PHE A 98 -13.31 16.26 -0.94
C PHE A 98 -14.54 15.36 -1.06
N GLU A 99 -14.33 14.18 -1.65
CA GLU A 99 -15.28 13.07 -1.66
C GLU A 99 -14.57 11.75 -1.33
N TYR A 100 -15.26 10.85 -0.63
CA TYR A 100 -14.72 9.54 -0.27
C TYR A 100 -15.65 8.40 -0.69
N ASN A 101 -15.07 7.30 -1.16
CA ASN A 101 -15.75 6.06 -1.48
C ASN A 101 -15.01 4.90 -0.78
N GLY A 102 -15.61 4.29 0.23
CA GLY A 102 -15.01 3.17 0.94
C GLY A 102 -15.42 1.82 0.34
N ILE A 103 -14.47 0.93 0.10
CA ILE A 103 -14.71 -0.45 -0.38
C ILE A 103 -14.05 -1.42 0.60
N ALA A 104 -14.84 -2.33 1.18
CA ALA A 104 -14.34 -3.45 1.98
C ALA A 104 -14.80 -4.75 1.30
N LYS A 105 -13.95 -5.31 0.44
CA LYS A 105 -14.20 -6.49 -0.39
C LYS A 105 -12.89 -7.24 -0.61
N ASN A 106 -12.97 -8.51 -1.01
CA ASN A 106 -11.79 -9.14 -1.60
C ASN A 106 -11.46 -8.45 -2.91
N TRP A 107 -10.17 -8.19 -3.15
CA TRP A 107 -9.77 -7.29 -4.24
C TRP A 107 -10.11 -7.87 -5.61
N GLU A 108 -10.00 -9.19 -5.78
CA GLU A 108 -10.35 -9.91 -6.99
C GLU A 108 -11.86 -9.87 -7.31
N SER A 109 -12.70 -9.53 -6.32
CA SER A 109 -14.16 -9.40 -6.51
C SER A 109 -14.61 -7.99 -6.91
N ILE A 110 -13.70 -7.01 -6.89
CA ILE A 110 -14.00 -5.61 -7.19
C ILE A 110 -14.15 -5.43 -8.69
N LYS A 111 -15.14 -4.61 -9.09
CA LYS A 111 -15.37 -4.26 -10.49
C LYS A 111 -15.02 -2.80 -10.75
N VAL A 112 -14.75 -2.44 -12.00
CA VAL A 112 -14.38 -1.06 -12.39
C VAL A 112 -15.47 -0.06 -11.97
N GLU A 113 -16.73 -0.46 -12.05
CA GLU A 113 -17.88 0.38 -11.70
C GLU A 113 -17.91 0.74 -10.20
N ASP A 114 -17.35 -0.11 -9.33
CA ASP A 114 -17.27 0.15 -7.90
C ASP A 114 -16.43 1.41 -7.59
N PHE A 115 -15.46 1.75 -8.46
CA PHE A 115 -14.62 2.92 -8.32
C PHE A 115 -15.34 4.23 -8.68
N LYS A 116 -16.46 4.17 -9.38
CA LYS A 116 -17.28 5.34 -9.78
C LYS A 116 -16.46 6.41 -10.50
N ILE A 117 -15.54 5.99 -11.38
CA ILE A 117 -14.64 6.88 -12.13
C ILE A 117 -15.49 7.82 -13.02
N ARG A 118 -15.20 9.11 -12.95
CA ARG A 118 -15.91 10.13 -13.74
C ARG A 118 -15.12 10.46 -15.01
N LYS A 119 -15.84 10.88 -16.04
CA LYS A 119 -15.23 11.33 -17.29
C LYS A 119 -14.30 12.52 -17.02
N ASN A 120 -13.11 12.52 -17.64
CA ASN A 120 -12.08 13.55 -17.54
C ASN A 120 -11.45 13.75 -16.15
N GLU A 121 -11.66 12.82 -15.21
CA GLU A 121 -10.98 12.87 -13.92
C GLU A 121 -9.58 12.28 -14.04
N PHE A 122 -8.58 12.89 -13.41
CA PHE A 122 -7.24 12.33 -13.33
C PHE A 122 -7.25 11.17 -12.34
N VAL A 123 -6.91 9.95 -12.76
CA VAL A 123 -6.94 8.75 -11.93
C VAL A 123 -5.52 8.33 -11.55
N ALA A 124 -5.24 8.31 -10.25
CA ALA A 124 -4.01 7.76 -9.69
C ALA A 124 -4.34 6.50 -8.88
N VAL A 125 -3.75 5.37 -9.24
CA VAL A 125 -3.90 4.12 -8.48
C VAL A 125 -2.67 3.93 -7.61
N ASN A 126 -2.88 3.53 -6.36
CA ASN A 126 -1.82 3.28 -5.42
C ASN A 126 -2.00 1.96 -4.68
N CYS A 127 -0.90 1.27 -4.46
CA CYS A 127 -0.81 0.16 -3.51
C CYS A 127 0.58 0.16 -2.86
N LEU A 128 0.65 0.32 -1.54
CA LEU A 128 1.92 0.27 -0.79
C LEU A 128 1.95 -1.00 0.07
N PHE A 129 2.83 -1.95 -0.27
CA PHE A 129 3.17 -3.12 0.55
C PHE A 129 1.93 -3.98 0.91
N LYS A 130 1.02 -4.17 -0.05
CA LYS A 130 -0.23 -4.94 0.18
C LYS A 130 -0.59 -5.96 -0.89
N PHE A 131 -0.01 -5.86 -2.09
CA PHE A 131 -0.17 -6.88 -3.13
C PHE A 131 0.40 -8.24 -2.74
N GLU A 132 1.36 -8.28 -1.81
CA GLU A 132 1.93 -9.51 -1.23
C GLU A 132 0.91 -10.34 -0.45
N ASN A 133 -0.24 -9.76 -0.09
CA ASN A 133 -1.30 -10.47 0.60
C ASN A 133 -2.32 -11.15 -0.34
N LEU A 134 -2.20 -10.96 -1.65
CA LEU A 134 -2.99 -11.71 -2.64
C LEU A 134 -2.36 -13.09 -2.87
N LEU A 135 -3.21 -14.10 -2.97
CA LEU A 135 -2.76 -15.43 -3.40
C LEU A 135 -2.23 -15.38 -4.84
N ASP A 136 -1.28 -16.27 -5.13
CA ASP A 136 -0.69 -16.46 -6.45
C ASP A 136 -0.94 -17.87 -6.98
N GLU A 137 -0.50 -18.09 -8.21
CA GLU A 137 -0.65 -19.32 -8.96
C GLU A 137 0.02 -20.56 -8.31
N THR A 138 0.85 -20.39 -7.26
CA THR A 138 1.41 -21.52 -6.52
C THR A 138 0.43 -22.12 -5.50
N VAL A 139 -0.66 -21.38 -5.19
CA VAL A 139 -1.65 -21.76 -4.17
C VAL A 139 -2.98 -22.13 -4.79
N VAL A 140 -3.42 -21.34 -5.77
CA VAL A 140 -4.72 -21.48 -6.44
C VAL A 140 -4.51 -21.53 -7.94
N SER A 141 -5.44 -22.17 -8.67
CA SER A 141 -5.38 -22.25 -10.14
C SER A 141 -5.64 -20.91 -10.82
N GLU A 142 -6.39 -20.05 -10.14
CA GLU A 142 -6.68 -18.67 -10.50
C GLU A 142 -5.43 -17.79 -10.39
N ASN A 143 -5.47 -16.58 -10.95
CA ASN A 143 -4.37 -15.62 -10.85
C ASN A 143 -4.83 -14.32 -10.16
N PRO A 144 -5.09 -14.32 -8.84
CA PRO A 144 -5.64 -13.14 -8.15
C PRO A 144 -4.77 -11.89 -8.29
N LYS A 145 -3.44 -12.00 -8.22
CA LYS A 145 -2.49 -10.90 -8.49
C LYS A 145 -2.72 -10.33 -9.90
N GLY A 146 -2.85 -11.20 -10.92
CA GLY A 146 -3.13 -10.82 -12.30
C GLY A 146 -4.53 -10.20 -12.47
N ASP A 147 -5.56 -10.74 -11.85
CA ASP A 147 -6.93 -10.23 -11.93
C ASP A 147 -7.05 -8.82 -11.38
N VAL A 148 -6.38 -8.54 -10.24
CA VAL A 148 -6.31 -7.19 -9.67
C VAL A 148 -5.49 -6.25 -10.56
N LEU A 149 -4.37 -6.70 -11.13
CA LEU A 149 -3.61 -5.90 -12.09
C LEU A 149 -4.43 -5.57 -13.35
N ASP A 150 -5.20 -6.52 -13.87
CA ASP A 150 -6.09 -6.31 -15.01
C ASP A 150 -7.25 -5.36 -14.66
N LEU A 151 -7.82 -5.48 -13.46
CA LEU A 151 -8.78 -4.51 -12.92
C LEU A 151 -8.20 -3.09 -12.90
N ILE A 152 -6.99 -2.92 -12.34
CA ILE A 152 -6.28 -1.63 -12.32
C ILE A 152 -6.09 -1.12 -13.74
N ARG A 153 -5.61 -1.95 -14.67
CA ARG A 153 -5.43 -1.56 -16.06
C ARG A 153 -6.74 -1.10 -16.71
N LYS A 154 -7.85 -1.80 -16.46
CA LYS A 154 -9.19 -1.45 -16.96
C LYS A 154 -9.71 -0.12 -16.42
N THR A 155 -9.20 0.36 -15.28
CA THR A 155 -9.49 1.73 -14.81
C THR A 155 -8.83 2.81 -15.67
N ASN A 156 -7.92 2.44 -16.57
CA ASN A 156 -7.13 3.33 -17.43
C ASN A 156 -6.48 4.48 -16.63
N PRO A 157 -5.67 4.16 -15.60
CA PRO A 157 -5.14 5.18 -14.71
C PRO A 157 -4.07 6.02 -15.42
N ASN A 158 -3.99 7.29 -15.04
CA ASN A 158 -2.92 8.18 -15.50
C ASN A 158 -1.56 7.79 -14.88
N ILE A 159 -1.58 7.27 -13.65
CA ILE A 159 -0.41 6.72 -12.98
C ILE A 159 -0.82 5.57 -12.07
N PHE A 160 -0.01 4.50 -12.05
CA PHE A 160 -0.11 3.42 -11.08
C PHE A 160 1.21 3.34 -10.31
N ILE A 161 1.13 3.43 -8.99
CA ILE A 161 2.29 3.38 -8.10
C ILE A 161 2.15 2.15 -7.22
N HIS A 162 3.11 1.25 -7.35
CA HIS A 162 3.16 0.00 -6.61
C HIS A 162 4.46 -0.08 -5.82
N SER A 163 4.36 -0.08 -4.49
CA SER A 163 5.50 -0.36 -3.61
C SER A 163 5.39 -1.78 -3.07
N ILE A 164 6.50 -2.49 -3.09
CA ILE A 164 6.59 -3.92 -2.75
C ILE A 164 7.64 -4.12 -1.67
N VAL A 165 7.47 -5.14 -0.83
CA VAL A 165 8.59 -5.70 -0.09
C VAL A 165 9.40 -6.55 -1.06
N ASN A 166 10.66 -6.17 -1.30
CA ASN A 166 11.55 -6.93 -2.18
C ASN A 166 12.10 -8.15 -1.43
N GLY A 167 11.24 -9.13 -1.17
CA GLY A 167 11.54 -10.37 -0.45
C GLY A 167 11.57 -11.58 -1.36
N GLY A 168 12.46 -12.53 -1.09
CA GLY A 168 12.57 -13.81 -1.79
C GLY A 168 11.93 -14.98 -1.04
N TYR A 169 11.03 -14.72 -0.08
CA TYR A 169 10.51 -15.73 0.85
C TYR A 169 9.04 -16.12 0.59
N ASP A 170 8.56 -15.98 -0.66
CA ASP A 170 7.35 -16.65 -1.15
C ASP A 170 7.63 -18.06 -1.72
N GLU A 171 8.84 -18.58 -1.54
CA GLU A 171 9.24 -19.89 -2.06
C GLU A 171 8.36 -21.04 -1.54
N PRO A 172 8.03 -22.04 -2.38
CA PRO A 172 7.22 -23.18 -1.98
C PRO A 172 7.95 -24.09 -0.99
N PHE A 173 9.28 -24.20 -1.10
CA PHE A 173 10.08 -25.06 -0.23
C PHE A 173 10.43 -24.36 1.09
N PHE A 174 10.03 -24.99 2.21
CA PHE A 174 10.21 -24.46 3.56
C PHE A 174 11.65 -24.02 3.88
N VAL A 175 12.66 -24.85 3.59
CA VAL A 175 14.05 -24.54 3.97
C VAL A 175 14.57 -23.28 3.28
N THR A 176 14.26 -23.09 1.99
CA THR A 176 14.62 -21.88 1.24
C THR A 176 13.90 -20.69 1.83
N ARG A 177 12.57 -20.79 1.97
CA ARG A 177 11.73 -19.73 2.55
C ARG A 177 12.20 -19.29 3.93
N PHE A 178 12.48 -20.25 4.82
CA PHE A 178 12.95 -19.97 6.17
C PHE A 178 14.28 -19.19 6.16
N LYS A 179 15.25 -19.60 5.34
CA LYS A 179 16.54 -18.90 5.22
C LYS A 179 16.37 -17.47 4.71
N GLU A 180 15.57 -17.28 3.67
CA GLU A 180 15.30 -15.96 3.09
C GLU A 180 14.54 -15.05 4.07
N ALA A 181 13.56 -15.60 4.80
CA ALA A 181 12.83 -14.87 5.84
C ALA A 181 13.76 -14.44 6.98
N VAL A 182 14.61 -15.35 7.50
CA VAL A 182 15.60 -15.01 8.53
C VAL A 182 16.52 -13.91 8.03
N PHE A 183 17.06 -14.03 6.81
CA PHE A 183 17.93 -13.00 6.24
C PHE A 183 17.21 -11.63 6.15
N HIS A 184 15.97 -11.60 5.66
CA HIS A 184 15.18 -10.38 5.54
C HIS A 184 14.90 -9.73 6.91
N TYR A 185 14.34 -10.49 7.84
CA TYR A 185 13.96 -9.94 9.14
C TYR A 185 15.18 -9.62 10.01
N SER A 186 16.27 -10.39 9.95
CA SER A 186 17.52 -10.01 10.64
C SER A 186 18.00 -8.62 10.21
N ALA A 187 17.96 -8.30 8.91
CA ALA A 187 18.32 -6.95 8.44
C ALA A 187 17.40 -5.84 8.98
N LEU A 188 16.10 -6.14 9.15
CA LEU A 188 15.14 -5.20 9.75
C LEU A 188 15.41 -4.98 11.25
N PHE A 189 15.69 -6.04 12.00
CA PHE A 189 16.05 -5.95 13.42
C PHE A 189 17.39 -5.21 13.61
N ASP A 190 18.39 -5.51 12.77
CA ASP A 190 19.69 -4.80 12.74
C ASP A 190 19.51 -3.29 12.47
N THR A 191 18.50 -2.93 11.65
CA THR A 191 18.18 -1.51 11.39
C THR A 191 17.69 -0.81 12.66
N LEU A 192 16.89 -1.47 13.51
CA LEU A 192 16.45 -0.87 14.78
C LEU A 192 17.62 -0.71 15.75
N ASP A 193 18.49 -1.72 15.82
CA ASP A 193 19.71 -1.67 16.64
C ASP A 193 20.62 -0.52 16.21
N HIS A 194 20.85 -0.37 14.90
CA HIS A 194 21.71 0.69 14.35
C HIS A 194 21.14 2.10 14.58
N ASN A 195 19.82 2.25 14.60
CA ASN A 195 19.15 3.52 14.87
C ASN A 195 18.94 3.80 16.37
N ASN A 196 19.64 3.07 17.25
CA ASN A 196 19.64 3.25 18.70
C ASN A 196 18.24 3.17 19.35
N VAL A 197 17.35 2.32 18.81
CA VAL A 197 16.12 1.97 19.53
C VAL A 197 16.48 0.90 20.56
N GLU A 198 16.39 1.21 21.86
CA GLU A 198 16.79 0.26 22.92
C GLU A 198 16.05 -1.08 22.80
N ARG A 199 16.76 -2.20 22.96
CA ARG A 199 16.20 -3.55 22.80
C ARG A 199 15.14 -3.86 23.85
N GLU A 200 15.31 -3.30 25.04
CA GLU A 200 14.41 -3.44 26.18
C GLU A 200 13.25 -2.43 26.14
N ASP A 201 13.20 -1.52 25.16
CA ASP A 201 12.09 -0.57 25.02
C ASP A 201 10.77 -1.35 24.80
N PRO A 202 9.78 -1.24 25.71
CA PRO A 202 8.52 -1.97 25.58
C PRO A 202 7.74 -1.67 24.29
N ILE A 203 7.93 -0.49 23.72
CA ILE A 203 7.31 -0.06 22.47
C ILE A 203 7.98 -0.75 21.27
N ARG A 204 9.31 -0.90 21.30
CA ARG A 204 10.06 -1.68 20.31
C ARG A 204 9.62 -3.14 20.34
N LEU A 205 9.64 -3.76 21.52
CA LEU A 205 9.22 -5.16 21.70
C LEU A 205 7.79 -5.38 21.21
N MET A 206 6.87 -4.48 21.55
CA MET A 206 5.50 -4.53 21.04
C MET A 206 5.45 -4.41 19.49
N PHE A 207 6.31 -3.60 18.88
CA PHE A 207 6.36 -3.50 17.42
C PHE A 207 6.86 -4.80 16.79
N GLU A 208 8.00 -5.30 17.27
CA GLU A 208 8.64 -6.53 16.82
C GLU A 208 7.68 -7.72 16.97
N GLU A 209 6.93 -7.83 18.06
CA GLU A 209 5.98 -8.93 18.28
C GLU A 209 4.70 -8.79 17.41
N VAL A 210 4.09 -7.60 17.39
CA VAL A 210 2.74 -7.42 16.84
C VAL A 210 2.73 -7.24 15.32
N PHE A 211 3.78 -6.66 14.75
CA PHE A 211 3.91 -6.44 13.31
C PHE A 211 4.77 -7.55 12.71
N TRP A 212 6.09 -7.49 12.92
CA TRP A 212 7.01 -8.46 12.32
C TRP A 212 6.80 -9.89 12.82
N GLY A 213 6.54 -10.09 14.10
CA GLY A 213 6.37 -11.40 14.69
C GLY A 213 5.20 -12.15 14.08
N LYS A 214 4.10 -11.46 13.79
CA LYS A 214 2.95 -12.07 13.09
C LYS A 214 3.28 -12.43 11.65
N ASP A 215 3.98 -11.55 10.95
CA ASP A 215 4.36 -11.77 9.56
C ASP A 215 5.36 -12.94 9.46
N ILE A 216 6.38 -12.97 10.33
CA ILE A 216 7.34 -14.07 10.48
C ILE A 216 6.60 -15.39 10.78
N MET A 217 5.69 -15.39 11.75
CA MET A 217 4.91 -16.57 12.10
C MET A 217 4.07 -17.06 10.93
N ASN A 218 3.46 -16.16 10.16
CA ASN A 218 2.70 -16.54 8.98
C ASN A 218 3.60 -17.16 7.89
N VAL A 219 4.74 -16.55 7.59
CA VAL A 219 5.70 -17.07 6.59
C VAL A 219 6.23 -18.46 6.97
N ILE A 220 6.52 -18.69 8.25
CA ILE A 220 7.18 -19.91 8.73
C ILE A 220 6.18 -21.02 9.06
N ALA A 221 5.10 -20.71 9.78
CA ALA A 221 4.22 -21.72 10.36
C ALA A 221 2.98 -22.04 9.51
N CYS A 222 2.63 -21.20 8.53
CA CYS A 222 1.48 -21.42 7.67
C CYS A 222 1.89 -21.93 6.27
N GLU A 223 0.97 -22.61 5.60
CA GLU A 223 1.11 -23.11 4.23
C GLU A 223 -0.18 -22.90 3.45
N GLY A 224 -0.13 -23.09 2.12
CA GLY A 224 -1.30 -22.98 1.26
C GLY A 224 -2.01 -21.64 1.40
N CYS A 225 -3.35 -21.66 1.49
CA CYS A 225 -4.17 -20.46 1.62
C CYS A 225 -4.04 -19.76 2.99
N ASP A 226 -3.58 -20.45 4.02
CA ASP A 226 -3.40 -19.86 5.35
C ASP A 226 -2.12 -19.00 5.42
N ARG A 227 -1.17 -19.22 4.51
CA ARG A 227 0.00 -18.36 4.33
C ARG A 227 -0.36 -17.18 3.44
N VAL A 228 -0.43 -15.99 4.03
CA VAL A 228 -0.83 -14.73 3.39
C VAL A 228 0.33 -13.77 3.17
N GLU A 229 1.45 -13.91 3.89
CA GLU A 229 2.63 -13.07 3.69
C GLU A 229 3.51 -13.65 2.59
N ARG A 230 3.34 -13.14 1.36
CA ARG A 230 3.92 -13.69 0.12
C ARG A 230 4.63 -12.62 -0.71
N PRO A 231 5.71 -11.99 -0.18
CA PRO A 231 6.44 -11.00 -0.93
C PRO A 231 7.25 -11.65 -2.05
N GLU A 232 7.24 -10.98 -3.19
CA GLU A 232 8.02 -11.36 -4.35
C GLU A 232 9.10 -10.33 -4.63
N THR A 233 10.17 -10.78 -5.30
CA THR A 233 11.24 -9.89 -5.73
C THR A 233 10.74 -8.83 -6.72
N TYR A 234 11.46 -7.71 -6.79
CA TYR A 234 11.25 -6.68 -7.81
C TYR A 234 11.24 -7.26 -9.23
N ARG A 235 12.11 -8.25 -9.51
CA ARG A 235 12.18 -8.88 -10.82
C ARG A 235 10.88 -9.61 -11.18
N HIS A 236 10.28 -10.33 -10.24
CA HIS A 236 9.00 -11.02 -10.46
C HIS A 236 7.87 -10.00 -10.67
N TRP A 237 7.77 -9.00 -9.80
CA TRP A 237 6.79 -7.94 -9.96
C TRP A 237 6.94 -7.20 -11.29
N HIS A 238 8.17 -6.86 -11.68
CA HIS A 238 8.42 -6.18 -12.96
C HIS A 238 7.90 -7.00 -14.15
N SER A 239 8.17 -8.31 -14.17
CA SER A 239 7.62 -9.21 -15.19
C SER A 239 6.09 -9.25 -15.17
N ARG A 240 5.46 -9.34 -13.98
CA ARG A 240 3.99 -9.33 -13.85
C ARG A 240 3.37 -8.04 -14.40
N HIS A 241 3.98 -6.89 -14.14
CA HIS A 241 3.52 -5.61 -14.67
C HIS A 241 3.57 -5.58 -16.21
N ILE A 242 4.68 -6.03 -16.83
CA ILE A 242 4.82 -6.05 -18.29
C ILE A 242 3.77 -6.99 -18.93
N VAL A 243 3.61 -8.20 -18.39
CA VAL A 243 2.63 -9.17 -18.89
C VAL A 243 1.19 -8.63 -18.79
N ASN A 244 0.91 -7.84 -17.76
CA ASN A 244 -0.37 -7.14 -17.60
C ASN A 244 -0.42 -5.78 -18.32
N GLY A 245 0.46 -5.52 -19.29
CA GLY A 245 0.38 -4.34 -20.17
C GLY A 245 0.74 -3.01 -19.52
N PHE A 246 1.40 -3.01 -18.37
CA PHE A 246 1.98 -1.81 -17.78
C PHE A 246 3.37 -1.53 -18.36
N ARG A 247 3.75 -0.25 -18.33
CA ARG A 247 5.10 0.21 -18.69
C ARG A 247 5.66 1.04 -17.56
N SER A 248 6.99 0.99 -17.37
CA SER A 248 7.67 1.87 -16.42
C SER A 248 7.47 3.33 -16.81
N PHE A 249 7.31 4.17 -15.81
CA PHE A 249 7.25 5.62 -15.94
C PHE A 249 8.38 6.21 -15.10
N GLU A 250 9.28 6.95 -15.74
CA GLU A 250 10.36 7.65 -15.06
C GLU A 250 9.85 9.02 -14.61
N ILE A 251 10.09 9.33 -13.33
CA ILE A 251 9.81 10.65 -12.75
C ILE A 251 11.16 11.36 -12.71
N GLU A 252 11.30 12.38 -13.58
CA GLU A 252 12.45 13.30 -13.61
C GLU A 252 12.45 14.29 -12.45
#